data_AF-A0A9P6IQ18-F1
#
_entry.id   AF-A0A9P6IQ18-F1
#
_cell.length_a   1.000
_cell.length_b   1.000
_cell.length_c   1.000
_cell.angle_alpha   90.00
_cell.angle_beta   90.00
_cell.angle_gamma   90.00
#
_symmetry.space_group_name_H-M   'P 1'
#
loop_
_entity.id
_entity.type
_entity.pdbx_description
1 polymer ?
#
loop_
_entity_poly.entity_id
_entity_poly.type
_entity_poly.pdbx_seq_one_letter_code
_entity_poly.pdbx_strand_id
1 'polypeptide(L)'
;KPFFDQSTYVGRVRHFIKVTSPLNLFVTQRGLEDAKDLVRDYKDGKVPTNINPARLWRAKEICDSTLHPDTGKPIFLPFRMSCFVPTNLIVAAGMLMPNPTIKSIIFWQWANQSVNVAFNYANANKTTEMDMKETGVAYMSA
;
A
#
# COMPACT_ATOMS: atom_id res chain seq x y z
N LYS A 1 -3.18 -11.14 -10.92
CA LYS A 1 -2.38 -10.52 -12.01
C LYS A 1 -2.60 -9.01 -12.02
N PRO A 2 -1.56 -8.18 -12.12
CA PRO A 2 -1.69 -6.72 -12.22
C PRO A 2 -2.27 -6.30 -13.58
N PHE A 3 -2.97 -5.16 -13.62
CA PHE A 3 -3.61 -4.63 -14.84
C PHE A 3 -2.59 -4.13 -15.87
N PHE A 4 -1.55 -3.44 -15.40
CA PHE A 4 -0.48 -2.92 -16.25
C PHE A 4 0.68 -3.91 -16.33
N ASP A 5 1.35 -3.95 -17.49
CA ASP A 5 2.54 -4.76 -17.69
C ASP A 5 3.69 -4.32 -16.78
N GLN A 6 4.10 -5.20 -15.88
CA GLN A 6 5.17 -4.94 -14.91
C GLN A 6 6.58 -5.08 -15.51
N SER A 7 6.72 -5.61 -16.74
CA SER A 7 8.01 -5.67 -17.43
C SER A 7 8.53 -4.26 -17.78
N THR A 8 7.61 -3.33 -18.07
CA THR A 8 7.92 -1.95 -18.43
C THR A 8 7.97 -1.03 -17.21
N TYR A 9 8.87 -0.04 -17.23
CA TYR A 9 8.94 1.00 -16.21
C TYR A 9 7.61 1.76 -16.07
N VAL A 10 7.05 2.21 -17.20
CA VAL A 10 5.79 2.98 -17.21
C VAL A 10 4.63 2.15 -16.66
N GLY A 11 4.58 0.85 -16.95
CA GLY A 11 3.55 -0.02 -16.41
C GLY A 11 3.67 -0.23 -14.90
N ARG A 12 4.89 -0.32 -14.35
CA ARG A 12 5.12 -0.32 -12.90
C ARG A 12 4.69 1.00 -12.25
N VAL A 13 5.03 2.14 -12.84
CA VAL A 13 4.62 3.46 -12.33
C VAL A 13 3.09 3.61 -12.32
N ARG A 14 2.41 3.25 -13.42
CA ARG A 14 0.94 3.30 -13.49
C ARG A 14 0.28 2.38 -12.47
N HIS A 15 0.85 1.19 -12.26
CA HIS A 15 0.37 0.29 -11.21
C HIS A 15 0.53 0.90 -9.82
N PHE A 16 1.69 1.46 -9.52
CA PHE A 16 1.97 2.10 -8.25
C PHE A 16 1.04 3.28 -7.95
N ILE A 17 0.79 4.15 -8.94
CA ILE A 17 -0.16 5.28 -8.81
C ILE A 17 -1.57 4.78 -8.45
N LYS A 18 -2.00 3.67 -9.05
CA LYS A 18 -3.33 3.09 -8.77
C LYS A 18 -3.43 2.50 -7.37
N VAL A 19 -2.39 1.77 -6.94
CA VAL A 19 -2.35 1.16 -5.60
C VAL A 19 -2.24 2.22 -4.49
N THR A 20 -1.52 3.32 -4.76
CA THR A 20 -1.31 4.41 -3.80
C THR A 20 -2.33 5.54 -3.90
N SER A 21 -3.41 5.35 -4.67
CA SER A 21 -4.43 6.36 -4.88
C SER A 21 -5.12 6.76 -3.56
N PRO A 22 -5.02 8.04 -3.12
CA PRO A 22 -5.65 8.51 -1.89
C PRO A 22 -7.17 8.54 -1.99
N LEU A 23 -7.73 8.51 -3.21
CA LEU A 23 -9.18 8.40 -3.43
C LEU A 23 -9.78 7.13 -2.82
N ASN A 24 -8.95 6.10 -2.61
CA ASN A 24 -9.40 4.84 -2.00
C ASN A 24 -9.61 4.98 -0.48
N LEU A 25 -9.17 6.08 0.14
CA LEU A 25 -9.46 6.38 1.54
C LEU A 25 -10.92 6.72 1.79
N PHE A 26 -11.62 7.23 0.76
CA PHE A 26 -13.04 7.60 0.85
C PHE A 26 -13.98 6.41 0.60
N VAL A 27 -13.44 5.21 0.38
CA VAL A 27 -14.25 4.01 0.20
C VAL A 27 -14.78 3.56 1.55
N THR A 28 -16.09 3.38 1.63
CA THR A 28 -16.77 2.91 2.84
C THR A 28 -16.49 1.43 3.10
N GLN A 29 -16.70 0.98 4.33
CA GLN A 29 -16.54 -0.44 4.67
C GLN A 29 -17.42 -1.35 3.81
N ARG A 30 -18.68 -0.96 3.55
CA ARG A 30 -19.58 -1.68 2.64
C ARG A 30 -19.01 -1.76 1.22
N GLY A 31 -18.50 -0.64 0.69
CA GLY A 31 -17.87 -0.62 -0.64
C GLY A 31 -16.61 -1.50 -0.74
N LEU A 32 -15.87 -1.67 0.37
CA LEU A 32 -14.74 -2.59 0.45
C LEU A 32 -15.20 -4.06 0.47
N GLU A 33 -16.25 -4.37 1.22
CA GLU A 33 -16.86 -5.71 1.27
C GLU A 33 -17.40 -6.12 -0.09
N ASP A 34 -18.16 -5.23 -0.76
CA ASP A 34 -18.66 -5.43 -2.12
C ASP A 34 -17.51 -5.67 -3.13
N ALA A 35 -16.44 -4.89 -3.01
CA ALA A 35 -15.26 -5.05 -3.86
C ALA A 35 -14.56 -6.40 -3.62
N LYS A 36 -14.46 -6.83 -2.36
CA LYS A 36 -13.87 -8.11 -1.96
C LYS A 36 -14.69 -9.28 -2.50
N ASP A 37 -16.01 -9.24 -2.35
CA ASP A 37 -16.92 -10.27 -2.85
C ASP A 37 -16.86 -10.34 -4.37
N LEU A 38 -16.87 -9.20 -5.07
CA LEU A 38 -16.77 -9.18 -6.54
C LEU A 38 -15.47 -9.80 -7.04
N VAL A 39 -14.34 -9.52 -6.39
CA VAL A 39 -13.03 -10.09 -6.75
C VAL A 39 -12.98 -11.58 -6.43
N ARG A 40 -13.60 -12.03 -5.33
CA ARG A 40 -13.71 -13.45 -4.98
C ARG A 40 -14.56 -14.20 -6.01
N ASP A 41 -15.76 -13.70 -6.29
CA ASP A 41 -16.69 -14.35 -7.20
C ASP A 41 -16.11 -14.45 -8.62
N TYR A 42 -15.31 -13.46 -9.04
CA TYR A 42 -14.58 -13.51 -10.30
C TYR A 42 -13.51 -14.61 -10.32
N LYS A 43 -12.78 -14.79 -9.22
CA LYS A 43 -11.80 -15.89 -9.08
C LYS A 43 -12.47 -17.26 -9.07
N ASP A 44 -13.65 -17.35 -8.45
CA ASP A 44 -14.45 -18.58 -8.37
C ASP A 44 -15.18 -18.91 -9.69
N GLY A 45 -15.10 -18.05 -10.71
CA GLY A 45 -15.80 -18.22 -11.98
C GLY A 45 -17.33 -18.05 -11.90
N LYS A 46 -17.85 -17.47 -10.80
CA LYS A 46 -19.29 -17.27 -10.55
C LYS A 46 -19.85 -16.01 -11.21
N VAL A 47 -18.97 -15.19 -11.79
CA VAL A 47 -19.36 -13.90 -12.37
C VAL A 47 -19.94 -14.09 -13.78
N PRO A 48 -21.09 -13.45 -14.09
CA PRO A 48 -21.70 -13.54 -15.42
C PRO A 48 -20.77 -13.01 -16.51
N THR A 49 -20.84 -13.61 -17.70
CA THR A 49 -19.99 -13.33 -18.87
C THR A 49 -20.05 -11.88 -19.36
N ASN A 50 -21.07 -11.12 -18.96
CA ASN A 50 -21.29 -9.72 -19.35
C ASN A 50 -20.89 -8.71 -18.25
N ILE A 51 -19.92 -9.03 -17.40
CA ILE A 51 -19.45 -8.07 -16.40
C ILE A 51 -18.68 -6.93 -17.05
N ASN A 52 -18.95 -5.70 -16.63
CA ASN A 52 -18.17 -4.54 -17.04
C ASN A 52 -16.72 -4.65 -16.49
N PRO A 53 -15.69 -4.74 -17.36
CA PRO A 53 -14.30 -4.88 -16.93
C PRO A 53 -13.84 -3.74 -16.02
N ALA A 54 -14.31 -2.51 -16.25
CA ALA A 54 -13.91 -1.34 -15.46
C ALA A 54 -14.33 -1.48 -13.98
N ARG A 55 -15.50 -2.09 -13.72
CA ARG A 55 -15.99 -2.32 -12.36
C ARG A 55 -15.14 -3.36 -11.64
N LEU A 56 -14.76 -4.43 -12.33
CA LEU A 56 -13.87 -5.46 -11.77
C LEU A 56 -12.49 -4.89 -11.44
N TRP A 57 -11.92 -4.09 -12.35
CA TRP A 57 -10.64 -3.43 -12.10
C TRP A 57 -10.70 -2.43 -10.95
N ARG A 58 -11.80 -1.67 -10.82
CA ARG A 58 -12.00 -0.77 -9.69
C ARG A 58 -12.09 -1.52 -8.37
N ALA A 59 -12.85 -2.60 -8.32
CA ALA A 59 -12.94 -3.44 -7.13
C ALA A 59 -11.57 -4.02 -6.74
N LYS A 60 -10.81 -4.50 -7.72
CA LYS A 60 -9.44 -4.95 -7.52
C LYS A 60 -8.53 -3.84 -6.97
N GLU A 61 -8.59 -2.63 -7.52
CA GLU A 61 -7.82 -1.47 -7.05
C GLU A 61 -8.12 -1.14 -5.57
N ILE A 62 -9.39 -1.19 -5.19
CA ILE A 62 -9.84 -0.97 -3.81
C ILE A 62 -9.27 -2.05 -2.88
N CYS A 63 -9.37 -3.32 -3.27
CA CYS A 63 -8.81 -4.42 -2.51
C CYS A 63 -7.29 -4.31 -2.38
N ASP A 64 -6.57 -4.08 -3.49
CA ASP A 64 -5.10 -4.01 -3.51
C ASP A 64 -4.55 -2.82 -2.70
N SER A 65 -5.32 -1.73 -2.58
CA SER A 65 -4.90 -0.53 -1.84
C SER A 65 -5.27 -0.55 -0.34
N THR A 66 -6.19 -1.43 0.07
CA THR A 66 -6.78 -1.43 1.42
C THR A 66 -6.50 -2.72 2.19
N LEU A 67 -6.50 -3.86 1.51
CA LEU A 67 -6.33 -5.18 2.11
C LEU A 67 -4.86 -5.59 2.05
N HIS A 68 -4.42 -6.28 3.09
CA HIS A 68 -3.13 -6.93 3.09
C HIS A 68 -3.14 -8.13 2.13
N PRO A 69 -2.14 -8.28 1.24
CA PRO A 69 -2.14 -9.32 0.20
C PRO A 69 -2.21 -10.74 0.77
N ASP A 70 -1.49 -11.00 1.85
CA ASP A 70 -1.46 -12.32 2.49
C ASP A 70 -2.67 -12.63 3.39
N THR A 71 -3.07 -11.69 4.25
CA THR A 71 -4.09 -11.96 5.28
C THR A 71 -5.51 -11.65 4.81
N GLY A 72 -5.65 -10.88 3.71
CA GLY A 72 -6.95 -10.41 3.22
C GLY A 72 -7.71 -9.50 4.20
N LYS A 73 -7.03 -9.02 5.25
CA LYS A 73 -7.58 -8.10 6.25
C LYS A 73 -7.23 -6.65 5.90
N PRO A 74 -8.09 -5.67 6.20
CA PRO A 74 -7.77 -4.27 6.01
C PRO A 74 -6.51 -3.88 6.81
N ILE A 75 -5.59 -3.17 6.15
CA ILE A 75 -4.42 -2.58 6.83
C ILE A 75 -4.90 -1.41 7.69
N PHE A 76 -4.31 -1.24 8.87
CA PHE A 76 -4.65 -0.16 9.80
C PHE A 76 -4.28 1.21 9.22
N LEU A 77 -5.16 2.21 9.36
CA LEU A 77 -4.86 3.59 8.99
C LEU A 77 -3.88 4.19 10.02
N PRO A 78 -2.85 4.97 9.63
CA PRO A 78 -2.60 5.54 8.30
C PRO A 78 -1.60 4.72 7.45
N PHE A 79 -1.43 3.42 7.68
CA PHE A 79 -0.40 2.61 7.00
C PHE A 79 -0.88 1.86 5.76
N ARG A 80 -2.11 2.15 5.30
CA ARG A 80 -2.62 1.64 4.03
C ARG A 80 -1.81 2.20 2.87
N MET A 81 -1.68 1.45 1.78
CA MET A 81 -1.00 1.94 0.59
C MET A 81 -1.64 3.23 0.04
N SER A 82 -2.95 3.41 0.19
CA SER A 82 -3.66 4.65 -0.14
C SER A 82 -3.27 5.87 0.71
N CYS A 83 -2.69 5.67 1.90
CA CYS A 83 -2.14 6.74 2.74
C CYS A 83 -0.67 7.06 2.42
N PHE A 84 0.01 6.26 1.60
CA PHE A 84 1.45 6.40 1.37
C PHE A 84 1.84 7.80 0.87
N VAL A 85 1.16 8.29 -0.18
CA VAL A 85 1.41 9.61 -0.76
C VAL A 85 1.08 10.74 0.23
N PRO A 86 -0.12 10.81 0.84
CA PRO A 86 -0.43 11.91 1.77
C PRO A 86 0.45 11.91 3.02
N THR A 87 0.81 10.75 3.58
CA THR A 87 1.72 10.71 4.74
C THR A 87 3.12 11.19 4.38
N ASN A 88 3.68 10.75 3.25
CA ASN A 88 4.99 11.24 2.79
C ASN A 88 4.95 12.73 2.43
N LEU A 89 3.85 13.24 1.88
CA LEU A 89 3.68 14.65 1.60
C LEU A 89 3.76 15.52 2.86
N ILE A 90 3.12 15.08 3.96
CA ILE A 90 3.17 15.79 5.25
C ILE A 90 4.60 15.82 5.80
N VAL A 91 5.30 14.68 5.77
CA VAL A 91 6.69 14.59 6.23
C VAL A 91 7.59 15.48 5.37
N ALA A 92 7.47 15.42 4.05
CA ALA A 92 8.26 16.24 3.14
C ALA A 92 7.98 17.74 3.34
N ALA A 93 6.72 18.13 3.49
CA ALA A 93 6.35 19.51 3.78
C ALA A 93 6.98 20.00 5.10
N GLY A 94 7.00 19.13 6.13
CA GLY A 94 7.65 19.42 7.40
C GLY A 94 9.16 19.61 7.28
N MET A 95 9.81 18.76 6.48
CA MET A 95 11.25 18.84 6.20
C MET A 95 11.64 20.08 5.36
N LEU A 96 10.73 20.60 4.54
CA LEU A 96 10.94 21.75 3.65
C LEU A 96 10.52 23.10 4.27
N MET A 97 10.13 23.13 5.56
CA MET A 97 9.79 24.38 6.23
C MET A 97 10.98 25.35 6.27
N PRO A 98 10.77 26.65 5.97
CA PRO A 98 11.84 27.65 5.96
C PRO A 98 12.35 27.92 7.38
N ASN A 99 13.64 28.26 7.50
CA ASN A 99 14.33 28.54 8.77
C ASN A 99 14.18 27.43 9.83
N PRO A 100 14.55 26.17 9.50
CA PRO A 100 14.37 25.07 10.43
C PRO A 100 15.35 25.21 11.61
N THR A 101 14.83 25.00 12.82
CA THR A 101 15.69 24.82 14.01
C THR A 101 16.31 23.43 14.01
N ILE A 102 17.45 23.24 14.67
CA ILE A 102 18.08 21.92 14.84
C ILE A 102 17.10 20.90 15.44
N LYS A 103 16.27 21.33 16.40
CA LYS A 103 15.21 20.49 16.99
C LYS A 103 14.19 20.03 15.94
N SER A 104 13.75 20.94 15.07
CA SER A 104 12.84 20.63 13.96
C SER A 104 13.45 19.62 12.99
N ILE A 105 14.72 19.80 12.62
CA ILE A 105 15.43 18.88 11.72
C ILE A 105 15.47 17.47 12.31
N ILE A 106 15.88 17.33 13.57
CA ILE A 106 15.93 16.03 14.26
C ILE A 106 14.54 15.40 14.31
N PHE A 107 13.52 16.17 14.67
CA PHE A 107 12.15 15.68 14.74
C PHE A 107 11.66 15.14 13.39
N TRP A 108 11.82 15.89 12.30
CA TRP A 108 11.34 15.47 10.99
C TRP A 108 12.13 14.31 10.39
N GLN A 109 13.44 14.23 10.66
CA GLN A 109 14.24 13.07 10.26
C GLN A 109 13.82 11.81 11.01
N TRP A 110 13.61 11.93 12.32
CA TRP A 110 13.08 10.83 13.12
C TRP A 110 11.69 10.41 12.62
N ALA A 111 10.78 11.37 12.40
CA ALA A 111 9.43 11.10 11.89
C ALA A 111 9.47 10.40 10.52
N ASN A 112 10.33 10.84 9.60
CA ASN A 112 10.50 10.21 8.30
C ASN A 112 10.93 8.74 8.44
N GLN A 113 11.89 8.44 9.30
CA GLN A 113 12.33 7.06 9.53
C GLN A 113 11.25 6.22 10.21
N SER A 114 10.56 6.77 11.21
CA SER A 114 9.45 6.07 11.88
C SER A 114 8.32 5.73 10.93
N VAL A 115 7.95 6.64 10.02
CA VAL A 115 6.93 6.40 8.98
C VAL A 115 7.38 5.27 8.06
N ASN A 116 8.62 5.28 7.57
CA ASN A 116 9.13 4.21 6.71
C ASN A 116 9.11 2.84 7.41
N VAL A 117 9.54 2.76 8.68
CA VAL A 117 9.48 1.51 9.46
C VAL A 117 8.04 1.03 9.63
N ALA A 118 7.11 1.94 9.97
CA ALA A 118 5.71 1.58 10.18
C ALA A 118 5.02 1.11 8.89
N PHE A 119 5.27 1.78 7.75
CA PHE A 119 4.77 1.34 6.45
C PHE A 119 5.32 -0.03 6.05
N ASN A 120 6.63 -0.25 6.22
CA ASN A 120 7.25 -1.54 5.94
C ASN A 120 6.66 -2.64 6.83
N TYR A 121 6.52 -2.41 8.14
CA TYR A 121 5.92 -3.39 9.05
C TYR A 121 4.46 -3.72 8.70
N ALA A 122 3.66 -2.71 8.35
CA ALA A 122 2.25 -2.90 8.04
C ALA A 122 1.99 -3.60 6.69
N ASN A 123 2.93 -3.47 5.74
CA ASN A 123 2.83 -4.00 4.37
C ASN A 123 3.81 -5.15 4.10
N ALA A 124 4.61 -5.56 5.08
CA ALA A 124 5.54 -6.68 4.96
C ALA A 124 4.78 -7.97 4.65
N ASN A 125 5.38 -8.86 3.86
CA ASN A 125 4.83 -10.17 3.62
C ASN A 125 4.65 -10.92 4.95
N LYS A 126 3.45 -11.43 5.18
CA LYS A 126 3.09 -12.23 6.36
C LYS A 126 3.11 -13.73 6.08
N THR A 127 3.43 -14.12 4.85
CA THR A 127 3.57 -15.51 4.38
C THR A 127 5.01 -16.02 4.42
N THR A 128 5.99 -15.14 4.56
CA THR A 128 7.40 -15.53 4.74
C THR A 128 7.72 -15.39 6.23
N GLU A 129 7.87 -16.50 6.94
CA GLU A 129 8.48 -16.45 8.27
C GLU A 129 9.85 -15.80 8.12
N MET A 130 10.09 -14.67 8.79
CA MET A 130 11.41 -14.08 8.86
C MET A 130 12.35 -15.11 9.49
N ASP A 131 13.22 -15.72 8.70
CA ASP A 131 14.31 -16.51 9.25
C ASP A 131 15.25 -15.55 9.98
N MET A 132 15.20 -15.60 11.31
CA MET A 132 16.04 -14.80 12.20
C MET A 132 17.53 -14.99 11.89
N LYS A 133 17.92 -16.12 11.29
CA LYS A 133 19.30 -16.36 10.85
C LYS A 133 19.69 -15.49 9.67
N GLU A 134 18.83 -15.34 8.66
CA GLU A 134 19.10 -14.53 7.47
C GLU A 134 19.20 -13.04 7.84
N THR A 135 18.33 -12.60 8.77
CA THR A 135 18.39 -11.24 9.33
C THR A 135 19.68 -11.00 10.14
N GLY A 136 20.10 -11.99 10.95
CA GLY A 136 21.33 -11.91 11.73
C GLY A 136 22.59 -11.89 10.86
N VAL A 137 22.63 -12.69 9.80
CA VAL A 137 23.74 -12.71 8.83
C VAL A 137 23.83 -11.37 8.09
N ALA A 138 22.70 -10.85 7.59
CA ALA A 138 22.67 -9.56 6.90
C ALA A 138 23.19 -8.41 7.79
N TYR A 139 22.81 -8.40 9.07
CA TYR A 139 23.26 -7.38 10.03
C TYR A 139 24.74 -7.50 10.40
N MET A 140 25.27 -8.71 10.47
CA MET A 140 26.70 -8.96 10.73
C MET A 140 27.58 -8.68 9.50
N SER A 141 27.00 -8.73 8.30
CA SER A 141 27.71 -8.51 7.02
C SER A 141 27.65 -7.06 6.52
N ALA A 142 26.84 -6.21 7.14
CA ALA A 142 26.72 -4.78 6.85
C ALA A 142 27.69 -3.96 7.71
#